data_AF-A0A414HGF5-F1
#
_entry.id   AF-A0A414HGF5-F1
#
_cell.length_a   1.000
_cell.length_b   1.000
_cell.length_c   1.000
_cell.angle_alpha   90.00
_cell.angle_beta   90.00
_cell.angle_gamma   90.00
#
_symmetry.space_group_name_H-M   'P 1'
#
loop_
_entity.id
_entity.type
_entity.pdbx_description
1 polymer ?
#
loop_
_entity_poly.entity_id
_entity_poly.type
_entity_poly.pdbx_seq_one_letter_code
_entity_poly.pdbx_strand_id
1 'polypeptide(L)'
;MEEKQDYKEIKVRLHHIDRGNCTEVWEVQTEEGKPGRYLGRDDGYGPKEWYTLCDAPYGYCERDCHVRTDLILVICDKKWNEVLRDGMDRERFPESFPSLDEACNEAWDKVVKGLPHVTRKGFGQWITKQSFLPLSQTEELNWRDCYCEEEASEILSRFTWISEEYAIFKVTRRHTKCDARWYEYYAGKTNRQEHESYVRFFGYEFHDRHVSDVIGTLGRRCDDIFRTVVETRTDHYYGRTVSYFMDEIIGYDLSHEQVRDAKECRLRKAREDYDEALAYYHWLEKNGNGIPQNTEQEKQSQ
;
A
#
# COMPACT_ATOMS: atom_id res chain seq x y z
N MET A 1 -18.44 36.70 -39.91
CA MET A 1 -19.68 36.53 -39.12
C MET A 1 -19.32 35.48 -38.09
N GLU A 2 -18.95 35.88 -36.88
CA GLU A 2 -18.72 34.92 -35.80
C GLU A 2 -20.09 34.39 -35.39
N GLU A 3 -20.37 33.11 -35.69
CA GLU A 3 -21.53 32.43 -35.12
C GLU A 3 -21.35 32.42 -33.60
N LYS A 4 -22.25 33.11 -32.88
CA LYS A 4 -22.34 32.96 -31.42
C LYS A 4 -22.82 31.55 -31.13
N GLN A 5 -21.88 30.65 -30.86
CA GLN A 5 -22.18 29.32 -30.39
C GLN A 5 -22.82 29.43 -29.00
N ASP A 6 -24.07 28.99 -28.88
CA ASP A 6 -24.84 29.04 -27.64
C ASP A 6 -24.44 27.85 -26.77
N TYR A 7 -23.49 28.09 -25.85
CA TYR A 7 -22.96 27.06 -24.98
C TYR A 7 -23.94 26.75 -23.84
N LYS A 8 -24.15 25.45 -23.59
CA LYS A 8 -24.96 24.99 -22.46
C LYS A 8 -24.05 24.55 -21.32
N GLU A 9 -24.40 24.95 -20.09
CA GLU A 9 -23.64 24.57 -18.90
C GLU A 9 -24.35 23.43 -18.16
N ILE A 10 -23.59 22.42 -17.74
CA ILE A 10 -24.06 21.38 -16.82
C ILE A 10 -23.08 21.25 -15.65
N LYS A 11 -23.61 21.06 -14.45
CA LYS A 11 -22.80 20.82 -13.26
C LYS A 11 -22.52 19.33 -13.11
N VAL A 12 -21.28 18.99 -12.79
CA VAL A 12 -20.86 17.61 -12.55
C VAL A 12 -19.99 17.53 -11.30
N ARG A 13 -20.09 16.43 -10.55
CA ARG A 13 -19.19 16.14 -9.41
C ARG A 13 -18.66 14.72 -9.49
N LEU A 14 -17.46 14.49 -8.97
CA LEU A 14 -16.88 13.15 -8.97
C LEU A 14 -17.73 12.23 -8.07
N HIS A 15 -18.22 11.13 -8.63
CA HIS A 15 -18.91 10.10 -7.87
C HIS A 15 -17.89 9.10 -7.30
N HIS A 16 -17.06 8.52 -8.18
CA HIS A 16 -15.97 7.62 -7.81
C HIS A 16 -15.00 7.45 -8.99
N ILE A 17 -13.86 6.79 -8.73
CA ILE A 17 -12.93 6.35 -9.77
C ILE A 17 -13.01 4.83 -9.84
N ASP A 18 -13.44 4.31 -10.97
CA ASP A 18 -13.40 2.88 -11.27
C ASP A 18 -12.00 2.52 -11.77
N ARG A 19 -11.19 1.99 -10.85
CA ARG A 19 -9.83 1.54 -11.13
C ARG A 19 -9.77 0.30 -12.03
N GLY A 20 -10.85 -0.50 -12.08
CA GLY A 20 -10.91 -1.68 -12.96
C GLY A 20 -11.02 -1.28 -14.42
N ASN A 21 -11.75 -0.20 -14.70
CA ASN A 21 -11.99 0.34 -16.03
C ASN A 21 -11.22 1.64 -16.33
N CYS A 22 -10.26 2.03 -15.48
CA CYS A 22 -9.46 3.25 -15.62
C CYS A 22 -10.30 4.51 -15.92
N THR A 23 -11.45 4.64 -15.25
CA THR A 23 -12.46 5.67 -15.57
C THR A 23 -12.87 6.44 -14.33
N GLU A 24 -12.80 7.77 -14.41
CA GLU A 24 -13.46 8.67 -13.47
C GLU A 24 -14.95 8.75 -13.82
N VAL A 25 -15.82 8.40 -12.87
CA VAL A 25 -17.27 8.46 -13.04
C VAL A 25 -17.80 9.72 -12.35
N TRP A 26 -18.45 10.56 -13.14
CA TRP A 26 -18.92 11.88 -12.76
C TRP A 26 -20.44 11.96 -12.78
N GLU A 27 -21.05 12.36 -11.67
CA GLU A 27 -22.50 12.55 -11.55
C GLU A 27 -22.88 13.93 -12.08
N VAL A 28 -23.89 13.99 -12.95
CA VAL A 28 -24.48 15.23 -13.47
C VAL A 28 -25.59 15.71 -12.53
N GLN A 29 -25.61 17.00 -12.22
CA GLN A 29 -26.70 17.59 -11.43
C GLN A 29 -28.01 17.53 -12.23
N THR A 30 -28.99 16.81 -11.72
CA THR A 30 -30.33 16.72 -12.31
C THR A 30 -31.38 17.34 -11.40
N GLU A 31 -32.53 17.70 -11.97
CA GLU A 31 -33.70 18.12 -11.21
C GLU A 31 -34.21 16.96 -10.34
N GLU A 32 -34.82 17.30 -9.20
CA GLU A 32 -35.38 16.31 -8.28
C GLU A 32 -36.41 15.41 -8.99
N GLY A 33 -36.29 14.09 -8.81
CA GLY A 33 -37.16 13.09 -9.43
C GLY A 33 -36.79 12.71 -10.88
N LYS A 34 -35.78 13.34 -11.49
CA LYS A 34 -35.22 12.89 -12.78
C LYS A 34 -34.22 11.74 -12.56
N PRO A 35 -34.08 10.81 -13.52
CA PRO A 35 -33.06 9.78 -13.44
C PRO A 35 -31.68 10.41 -13.37
N GLY A 36 -30.81 9.86 -12.51
CA GLY A 36 -29.41 10.25 -12.44
C GLY A 36 -28.73 10.05 -13.79
N ARG A 37 -27.77 10.91 -14.10
CA ARG A 37 -26.96 10.83 -15.32
C ARG A 37 -25.50 10.89 -14.92
N TYR A 38 -24.67 10.14 -15.64
CA TYR A 38 -23.25 10.04 -15.35
C TYR A 38 -22.43 10.20 -16.62
N LEU A 39 -21.26 10.81 -16.47
CA LEU A 39 -20.25 10.96 -17.49
C LEU A 39 -19.00 10.20 -17.08
N GLY A 40 -18.24 9.75 -18.06
CA GLY A 40 -16.93 9.13 -17.90
C GLY A 40 -15.84 10.06 -18.40
N ARG A 41 -14.69 10.02 -17.73
CA ARG A 41 -13.43 10.58 -18.21
C ARG A 41 -12.30 9.60 -17.91
N ASP A 42 -11.36 9.44 -18.83
CA ASP A 42 -10.17 8.60 -18.61
C ASP A 42 -9.39 9.06 -17.36
N ASP A 43 -8.96 8.11 -16.51
CA ASP A 43 -8.33 8.40 -15.21
C ASP A 43 -6.82 8.72 -15.27
N GLY A 44 -6.26 8.90 -16.47
CA GLY A 44 -4.85 9.29 -16.68
C GLY A 44 -4.07 8.44 -17.70
N TYR A 45 -4.67 7.37 -18.22
CA TYR A 45 -4.03 6.47 -19.21
C TYR A 45 -4.51 6.67 -20.65
N GLY A 46 -5.40 7.64 -20.90
CA GLY A 46 -5.98 7.94 -22.20
C GLY A 46 -6.21 9.44 -22.44
N PRO A 47 -6.73 9.82 -23.63
CA PRO A 47 -7.15 11.19 -23.90
C PRO A 47 -8.15 11.68 -22.85
N LYS A 48 -8.02 12.92 -22.36
CA LYS A 48 -8.91 13.50 -21.33
C LYS A 48 -10.27 13.91 -21.88
N GLU A 49 -10.90 12.98 -22.58
CA GLU A 49 -12.17 13.15 -23.24
C GLU A 49 -13.33 12.73 -22.34
N TRP A 50 -14.48 13.34 -22.60
CA TRP A 50 -15.69 13.15 -21.83
C TRP A 50 -16.69 12.34 -22.63
N TYR A 51 -17.31 11.36 -21.98
CA TYR A 51 -18.26 10.44 -22.61
C TYR A 51 -19.50 10.25 -21.73
N THR A 52 -20.62 9.90 -22.34
CA THR A 52 -21.75 9.30 -21.63
C THR A 52 -21.43 7.85 -21.27
N LEU A 53 -22.01 7.36 -20.18
CA LEU A 53 -21.80 6.00 -19.69
C LEU A 53 -23.09 5.18 -19.74
N CYS A 54 -23.00 3.95 -20.22
CA CYS A 54 -24.03 2.93 -20.10
C CYS A 54 -24.00 2.29 -18.70
N ASP A 55 -25.18 2.00 -18.14
CA ASP A 55 -25.37 1.29 -16.87
C ASP A 55 -24.61 1.87 -15.65
N ALA A 56 -24.22 3.14 -15.74
CA ALA A 56 -23.62 3.88 -14.63
C ALA A 56 -24.64 4.14 -13.50
N PRO A 57 -24.19 4.24 -12.24
CA PRO A 57 -22.80 4.37 -11.82
C PRO A 57 -22.12 3.06 -11.37
N TYR A 58 -22.83 1.92 -11.36
CA TYR A 58 -22.31 0.67 -10.77
C TYR A 58 -22.30 -0.54 -11.71
N GLY A 59 -22.75 -0.38 -12.97
CA GLY A 59 -22.57 -1.38 -14.02
C GLY A 59 -21.17 -1.34 -14.61
N TYR A 60 -21.01 -1.91 -15.81
CA TYR A 60 -19.72 -1.91 -16.51
C TYR A 60 -19.23 -0.52 -16.92
N CYS A 61 -20.09 0.51 -16.81
CA CYS A 61 -19.76 1.90 -17.15
C CYS A 61 -19.09 1.99 -18.53
N GLU A 62 -19.67 1.29 -19.51
CA GLU A 62 -19.14 1.28 -20.87
C GLU A 62 -19.31 2.67 -21.51
N ARG A 63 -18.32 3.08 -22.30
CA ARG A 63 -18.39 4.32 -23.05
C ARG A 63 -19.48 4.21 -24.11
N ASP A 64 -20.41 5.16 -24.11
CA ASP A 64 -21.49 5.22 -25.07
C ASP A 64 -21.18 6.22 -26.18
N CYS A 65 -21.29 7.52 -25.89
CA CYS A 65 -21.09 8.59 -26.86
C CYS A 65 -20.18 9.68 -26.29
N HIS A 66 -19.43 10.38 -27.15
CA HIS A 66 -18.71 11.58 -26.73
C HIS A 66 -19.68 12.68 -26.28
N VAL A 67 -19.30 13.40 -25.24
CA VAL A 67 -19.98 14.63 -24.85
C VAL A 67 -19.82 15.67 -25.95
N ARG A 68 -20.90 16.41 -26.23
CA ARG A 68 -20.90 17.43 -27.29
C ARG A 68 -19.91 18.56 -26.98
N THR A 69 -19.34 19.17 -28.01
CA THR A 69 -18.37 20.27 -27.89
C THR A 69 -19.01 21.58 -27.43
N ASP A 70 -20.31 21.78 -27.62
CA ASP A 70 -21.05 22.97 -27.16
C ASP A 70 -21.47 22.92 -25.69
N LEU A 71 -21.05 21.89 -24.94
CA LEU A 71 -21.30 21.75 -23.51
C LEU A 71 -20.10 22.21 -22.69
N ILE A 72 -20.36 23.06 -21.70
CA ILE A 72 -19.42 23.43 -20.65
C ILE A 72 -19.75 22.59 -19.41
N LEU A 73 -18.73 21.88 -18.92
CA LEU A 73 -18.81 21.10 -17.70
C LEU A 73 -18.32 21.96 -16.54
N VAL A 74 -19.22 22.31 -15.64
CA VAL A 74 -18.91 22.99 -14.38
C VAL A 74 -18.55 21.92 -13.37
N ILE A 75 -17.26 21.77 -13.10
CA ILE A 75 -16.71 20.76 -12.19
C ILE A 75 -16.92 21.24 -10.76
N CYS A 76 -17.60 20.43 -9.97
CA CYS A 76 -18.01 20.77 -8.62
C CYS A 76 -17.36 19.87 -7.56
N ASP A 77 -17.30 20.40 -6.33
CA ASP A 77 -17.02 19.62 -5.14
C ASP A 77 -18.22 18.72 -4.74
N LYS A 78 -18.06 17.94 -3.67
CA LYS A 78 -19.12 17.07 -3.14
C LYS A 78 -20.41 17.81 -2.77
N LYS A 79 -20.32 19.11 -2.47
CA LYS A 79 -21.43 19.99 -2.07
C LYS A 79 -22.02 20.77 -3.26
N TRP A 80 -21.65 20.44 -4.50
CA TRP A 80 -22.08 21.12 -5.73
C TRP A 80 -21.60 22.58 -5.86
N ASN A 81 -20.55 22.97 -5.13
CA ASN A 81 -19.90 24.26 -5.34
C ASN A 81 -18.96 24.14 -6.54
N GLU A 82 -18.96 25.16 -7.41
CA GLU A 82 -18.07 25.22 -8.57
C GLU A 82 -16.60 25.32 -8.10
N VAL A 83 -15.75 24.49 -8.71
CA VAL A 83 -14.30 24.43 -8.47
C VAL A 83 -13.54 24.91 -9.70
N LEU A 84 -13.88 24.35 -10.87
CA LEU A 84 -13.30 24.71 -12.16
C LEU A 84 -14.26 24.37 -13.30
N ARG A 85 -13.86 24.64 -14.55
CA ARG A 85 -14.64 24.31 -15.75
C ARG A 85 -13.78 23.52 -16.74
N ASP A 86 -14.42 22.62 -17.47
CA ASP A 86 -13.80 21.82 -18.53
C ASP A 86 -14.82 21.56 -19.67
N GLY A 87 -14.39 20.94 -20.76
CA GLY A 87 -15.28 20.57 -21.86
C GLY A 87 -14.54 19.90 -23.01
N MET A 88 -15.29 19.50 -24.04
CA MET A 88 -14.74 18.86 -25.23
C MET A 88 -14.26 19.84 -26.30
N ASP A 89 -14.64 21.12 -26.21
CA ASP A 89 -14.11 22.19 -27.06
C ASP A 89 -12.66 22.50 -26.65
N ARG A 90 -11.69 22.02 -27.44
CA ARG A 90 -10.25 22.22 -27.20
C ARG A 90 -9.71 23.56 -27.69
N GLU A 91 -10.49 24.35 -28.39
CA GLU A 91 -10.12 25.77 -28.61
C GLU A 91 -10.36 26.57 -27.33
N ARG A 92 -11.44 26.24 -26.60
CA ARG A 92 -11.80 26.90 -25.34
C ARG A 92 -11.15 26.30 -24.10
N PHE A 93 -11.00 24.98 -24.07
CA PHE A 93 -10.33 24.23 -23.02
C PHE A 93 -9.12 23.48 -23.62
N PRO A 94 -8.04 24.21 -23.99
CA PRO A 94 -6.86 23.61 -24.63
C PRO A 94 -6.28 22.46 -23.82
N GLU A 95 -6.27 22.60 -22.49
CA GLU A 95 -5.84 21.58 -21.56
C GLU A 95 -6.96 21.29 -20.55
N SER A 96 -7.34 20.02 -20.44
CA SER A 96 -8.22 19.54 -19.38
C SER A 96 -7.46 19.43 -18.06
N PHE A 97 -8.13 19.66 -16.94
CA PHE A 97 -7.55 19.56 -15.59
C PHE A 97 -6.97 18.16 -15.33
N PRO A 98 -5.97 18.02 -14.44
CA PRO A 98 -5.32 16.74 -14.23
C PRO A 98 -6.28 15.69 -13.65
N SER A 99 -6.10 14.42 -14.02
CA SER A 99 -6.70 13.31 -13.29
C SER A 99 -6.09 13.20 -11.88
N LEU A 100 -6.73 12.46 -10.99
CA LEU A 100 -6.15 12.21 -9.67
C LEU A 100 -4.80 11.50 -9.79
N ASP A 101 -4.67 10.62 -10.78
CA ASP A 101 -3.46 9.84 -11.05
C ASP A 101 -2.28 10.74 -11.47
N GLU A 102 -2.54 11.71 -12.35
CA GLU A 102 -1.57 12.73 -12.77
C GLU A 102 -1.20 13.67 -11.62
N ALA A 103 -2.18 14.13 -10.84
CA ALA A 103 -1.93 14.97 -9.67
C ALA A 103 -1.05 14.24 -8.63
N CYS A 104 -1.29 12.94 -8.44
CA CYS A 104 -0.45 12.08 -7.59
C CYS A 104 0.99 11.99 -8.12
N ASN A 105 1.18 11.79 -9.44
CA ASN A 105 2.51 11.74 -10.04
C ASN A 105 3.24 13.07 -9.95
N GLU A 106 2.56 14.18 -10.22
CA GLU A 106 3.17 15.51 -10.12
C GLU A 106 3.64 15.80 -8.68
N ALA A 107 2.83 15.43 -7.68
CA ALA A 107 3.21 15.54 -6.27
C ALA A 107 4.39 14.61 -5.92
N TRP A 108 4.41 13.39 -6.47
CA TRP A 108 5.49 12.43 -6.28
C TRP A 108 6.82 12.87 -6.92
N ASP A 109 6.78 13.41 -8.13
CA ASP A 109 7.97 13.86 -8.88
C ASP A 109 8.73 14.99 -8.17
N LYS A 110 8.03 15.76 -7.33
CA LYS A 110 8.61 16.81 -6.49
C LYS A 110 9.40 16.23 -5.31
N VAL A 111 9.03 15.05 -4.79
CA VAL A 111 9.67 14.45 -3.61
C VAL A 111 10.67 13.34 -3.96
N VAL A 112 10.42 12.56 -5.01
CA VAL A 112 11.19 11.35 -5.34
C VAL A 112 12.67 11.63 -5.63
N LYS A 113 12.99 12.86 -6.08
CA LYS A 113 14.38 13.29 -6.32
C LYS A 113 15.25 13.22 -5.06
N GLY A 114 14.65 13.34 -3.88
CA GLY A 114 15.33 13.18 -2.58
C GLY A 114 15.34 11.75 -2.05
N LEU A 115 14.78 10.78 -2.78
CA LEU A 115 14.55 9.40 -2.34
C LEU A 115 15.16 8.39 -3.34
N PRO A 116 16.50 8.33 -3.47
CA PRO A 116 17.17 7.58 -4.54
C PRO A 116 17.01 6.05 -4.45
N HIS A 117 16.61 5.52 -3.29
CA HIS A 117 16.51 4.08 -3.03
C HIS A 117 15.10 3.51 -3.21
N VAL A 118 14.12 4.33 -3.62
CA VAL A 118 12.75 3.86 -3.84
C VAL A 118 12.68 2.97 -5.07
N THR A 119 12.07 1.80 -4.92
CA THR A 119 11.94 0.79 -5.97
C THR A 119 10.62 0.03 -5.87
N ARG A 120 10.08 -0.39 -7.02
CA ARG A 120 8.94 -1.33 -7.08
C ARG A 120 9.38 -2.80 -7.19
N LYS A 121 10.69 -3.05 -7.28
CA LYS A 121 11.25 -4.37 -7.57
C LYS A 121 12.01 -4.90 -6.36
N GLY A 122 12.12 -6.22 -6.28
CA GLY A 122 12.98 -6.90 -5.30
C GLY A 122 12.40 -7.01 -3.90
N PHE A 123 11.40 -6.21 -3.52
CA PHE A 123 10.82 -6.26 -2.16
C PHE A 123 10.40 -7.66 -1.74
N GLY A 124 9.60 -8.36 -2.55
CA GLY A 124 9.15 -9.72 -2.24
C GLY A 124 10.32 -10.69 -2.02
N GLN A 125 11.34 -10.64 -2.89
CA GLN A 125 12.52 -11.49 -2.73
C GLN A 125 13.32 -11.13 -1.46
N TRP A 126 13.43 -9.84 -1.16
CA TRP A 126 14.14 -9.35 0.02
C TRP A 126 13.45 -9.77 1.30
N ILE A 127 12.13 -9.55 1.45
CA ILE A 127 11.42 -9.87 2.70
C ILE A 127 11.30 -11.38 2.90
N THR A 128 11.09 -12.17 1.84
CA THR A 128 11.06 -13.64 1.93
C THR A 128 12.42 -14.21 2.36
N LYS A 129 13.54 -13.62 1.93
CA LYS A 129 14.88 -14.01 2.41
C LYS A 129 15.10 -13.75 3.90
N GLN A 130 14.29 -12.91 4.54
CA GLN A 130 14.33 -12.69 5.99
C GLN A 130 13.59 -13.78 6.77
N SER A 131 12.94 -14.74 6.10
CA SER A 131 12.30 -15.86 6.76
C SER A 131 13.33 -16.83 7.33
N PHE A 132 13.09 -17.22 8.57
CA PHE A 132 13.88 -18.25 9.28
C PHE A 132 13.33 -19.66 9.04
N LEU A 133 12.25 -19.80 8.26
CA LEU A 133 11.62 -21.07 7.95
C LEU A 133 11.51 -21.22 6.42
N PRO A 134 11.63 -22.45 5.89
CA PRO A 134 11.23 -22.71 4.52
C PRO A 134 9.72 -22.44 4.42
N LEU A 135 9.35 -21.57 3.48
CA LEU A 135 7.95 -21.19 3.27
C LEU A 135 7.40 -21.95 2.07
N SER A 136 6.18 -22.45 2.18
CA SER A 136 5.36 -22.84 1.04
C SER A 136 4.85 -21.61 0.29
N GLN A 137 4.31 -21.81 -0.91
CA GLN A 137 3.82 -20.70 -1.73
C GLN A 137 2.78 -19.81 -1.02
N THR A 138 1.84 -20.39 -0.27
CA THR A 138 0.84 -19.63 0.49
C THR A 138 1.46 -18.89 1.67
N GLU A 139 2.44 -19.51 2.33
CA GLU A 139 3.15 -18.91 3.45
C GLU A 139 4.05 -17.76 3.00
N GLU A 140 4.65 -17.83 1.80
CA GLU A 140 5.41 -16.71 1.21
C GLU A 140 4.53 -15.47 1.00
N LEU A 141 3.29 -15.66 0.52
CA LEU A 141 2.34 -14.56 0.33
C LEU A 141 1.95 -13.93 1.69
N ASN A 142 1.60 -14.76 2.68
CA ASN A 142 1.27 -14.28 4.01
C ASN A 142 2.45 -13.58 4.70
N TRP A 143 3.66 -14.12 4.53
CA TRP A 143 4.88 -13.51 5.03
C TRP A 143 5.09 -12.12 4.43
N ARG A 144 4.95 -11.98 3.11
CA ARG A 144 5.12 -10.70 2.43
C ARG A 144 4.05 -9.68 2.78
N ASP A 145 2.78 -10.09 2.81
CA ASP A 145 1.64 -9.16 2.73
C ASP A 145 0.85 -9.03 4.04
N CYS A 146 0.90 -10.02 4.93
CA CYS A 146 0.03 -10.09 6.11
C CYS A 146 0.77 -9.89 7.43
N TYR A 147 2.05 -10.26 7.51
CA TYR A 147 2.82 -10.24 8.76
C TYR A 147 3.59 -8.94 8.96
N CYS A 148 2.89 -7.82 8.81
CA CYS A 148 3.45 -6.48 8.98
C CYS A 148 2.51 -5.59 9.77
N GLU A 149 3.11 -4.62 10.47
CA GLU A 149 2.40 -3.55 11.15
C GLU A 149 2.94 -2.18 10.72
N GLU A 150 2.12 -1.16 10.91
CA GLU A 150 2.53 0.23 10.78
C GLU A 150 3.21 0.70 12.06
N GLU A 151 4.47 1.11 11.96
CA GLU A 151 5.22 1.65 13.10
C GLU A 151 5.16 3.18 13.14
N ALA A 152 5.20 3.82 11.97
CA ALA A 152 5.11 5.27 11.84
C ALA A 152 4.61 5.69 10.45
N SER A 153 4.04 6.90 10.37
CA SER A 153 3.55 7.49 9.12
C SER A 153 3.90 8.98 9.08
N GLU A 154 4.52 9.40 7.98
CA GLU A 154 5.00 10.76 7.76
C GLU A 154 4.41 11.33 6.46
N ILE A 155 4.03 12.61 6.48
CA ILE A 155 3.58 13.33 5.28
C ILE A 155 4.77 14.05 4.67
N LEU A 156 5.16 13.64 3.46
CA LEU A 156 6.26 14.24 2.71
C LEU A 156 5.82 15.48 1.93
N SER A 157 4.58 15.49 1.44
CA SER A 157 4.02 16.58 0.65
C SER A 157 2.50 16.54 0.71
N ARG A 158 1.86 17.72 0.60
CA ARG A 158 0.40 17.89 0.54
C ARG A 158 0.03 18.51 -0.80
N PHE A 159 -1.12 18.12 -1.33
CA PHE A 159 -1.69 18.70 -2.54
C PHE A 159 -3.21 18.65 -2.49
N THR A 160 -3.86 19.46 -3.31
CA THR A 160 -5.33 19.51 -3.41
C THR A 160 -5.75 19.09 -4.80
N TRP A 161 -6.77 18.24 -4.88
CA TRP A 161 -7.39 17.83 -6.14
C TRP A 161 -8.91 17.88 -5.98
N ILE A 162 -9.57 18.67 -6.84
CA ILE A 162 -11.01 18.97 -6.81
C ILE A 162 -11.52 19.27 -5.38
N SER A 163 -10.89 20.24 -4.72
CA SER A 163 -11.23 20.68 -3.35
C SER A 163 -11.07 19.63 -2.25
N GLU A 164 -10.45 18.47 -2.53
CA GLU A 164 -10.07 17.49 -1.51
C GLU A 164 -8.55 17.51 -1.26
N GLU A 165 -8.16 17.37 0.00
CA GLU A 165 -6.75 17.35 0.41
C GLU A 165 -6.18 15.91 0.36
N TYR A 166 -5.04 15.79 -0.29
CA TYR A 166 -4.26 14.58 -0.43
C TYR A 166 -2.83 14.81 0.05
N ALA A 167 -2.14 13.71 0.34
CA ALA A 167 -0.74 13.74 0.73
C ALA A 167 0.03 12.57 0.13
N ILE A 168 1.34 12.81 -0.02
CA ILE A 168 2.34 11.77 -0.24
C ILE A 168 2.82 11.32 1.13
N PHE A 169 2.66 10.03 1.42
CA PHE A 169 3.04 9.41 2.67
C PHE A 169 4.33 8.61 2.52
N LYS A 170 5.14 8.63 3.58
CA LYS A 170 6.16 7.63 3.88
C LYS A 170 5.69 6.87 5.10
N VAL A 171 5.47 5.57 4.94
CA VAL A 171 5.02 4.70 6.02
C VAL A 171 6.15 3.75 6.40
N THR A 172 6.53 3.76 7.66
CA THR A 172 7.48 2.79 8.22
C THR A 172 6.72 1.54 8.61
N ARG A 173 7.10 0.42 8.01
CA ARG A 173 6.55 -0.90 8.30
C ARG A 173 7.55 -1.73 9.07
N ARG A 174 7.03 -2.58 9.95
CA ARG A 174 7.80 -3.60 10.67
C ARG A 174 7.19 -4.97 10.46
N HIS A 175 8.03 -5.94 10.11
CA HIS A 175 7.60 -7.34 9.99
C HIS A 175 7.42 -7.93 11.39
N THR A 176 6.24 -8.49 11.67
CA THR A 176 5.88 -8.95 13.03
C THR A 176 6.58 -10.23 13.44
N LYS A 177 7.16 -10.99 12.49
CA LYS A 177 7.86 -12.25 12.76
C LYS A 177 9.39 -12.17 12.71
N CYS A 178 9.96 -11.12 12.10
CA CYS A 178 11.42 -11.01 11.94
C CYS A 178 11.98 -9.61 12.23
N ASP A 179 11.15 -8.64 12.61
CA ASP A 179 11.53 -7.26 12.88
C ASP A 179 12.20 -6.52 11.71
N ALA A 180 12.19 -7.07 10.50
CA ALA A 180 12.66 -6.35 9.32
C ALA A 180 11.81 -5.08 9.13
N ARG A 181 12.47 -3.98 8.79
CA ARG A 181 11.82 -2.68 8.57
C ARG A 181 12.01 -2.23 7.13
N TRP A 182 10.99 -1.60 6.59
CA TRP A 182 11.01 -0.97 5.27
C TRP A 182 10.10 0.25 5.26
N TYR A 183 10.22 1.04 4.21
CA TYR A 183 9.35 2.17 3.96
C TYR A 183 8.45 1.91 2.75
N GLU A 184 7.19 2.27 2.87
CA GLU A 184 6.21 2.30 1.79
C GLU A 184 5.90 3.75 1.42
N TYR A 185 5.86 4.03 0.12
CA TYR A 185 5.54 5.35 -0.41
C TYR A 185 4.25 5.29 -1.22
N TYR A 186 3.27 6.11 -0.85
CA TYR A 186 1.98 6.15 -1.55
C TYR A 186 1.31 7.53 -1.44
N ALA A 187 0.35 7.80 -2.33
CA ALA A 187 -0.57 8.93 -2.23
C ALA A 187 -1.90 8.47 -1.62
N GLY A 188 -2.47 9.30 -0.74
CA GLY A 188 -3.75 9.03 -0.09
C GLY A 188 -4.39 10.29 0.47
N LYS A 189 -5.63 10.18 0.96
CA LYS A 189 -6.29 11.28 1.67
C LYS A 189 -5.63 11.53 3.02
N THR A 190 -5.62 12.78 3.47
CA THR A 190 -5.03 13.17 4.76
C THR A 190 -5.86 12.71 5.95
N ASN A 191 -7.18 12.68 5.81
CA ASN A 191 -8.13 12.16 6.81
C ASN A 191 -8.58 10.75 6.43
N ARG A 192 -7.64 9.79 6.44
CA ARG A 192 -7.88 8.39 6.06
C ARG A 192 -8.77 7.68 7.08
N GLN A 193 -9.81 6.98 6.61
CA GLN A 193 -10.59 6.06 7.45
C GLN A 193 -9.91 4.69 7.56
N GLU A 194 -10.23 3.92 8.61
CA GLU A 194 -9.55 2.67 9.01
C GLU A 194 -9.49 1.56 7.94
N HIS A 195 -10.26 1.69 6.84
CA HIS A 195 -10.28 0.73 5.74
C HIS A 195 -10.14 1.37 4.35
N GLU A 196 -9.80 2.65 4.28
CA GLU A 196 -9.60 3.32 2.99
C GLU A 196 -8.24 2.88 2.41
N SER A 197 -8.23 2.40 1.16
CA SER A 197 -6.99 2.03 0.46
C SER A 197 -6.19 3.27 0.06
N TYR A 198 -4.90 3.09 -0.24
CA TYR A 198 -4.14 4.16 -0.88
C TYR A 198 -4.73 4.48 -2.26
N VAL A 199 -4.62 5.74 -2.67
CA VAL A 199 -5.03 6.18 -4.01
C VAL A 199 -4.05 5.67 -5.06
N ARG A 200 -2.75 5.74 -4.76
CA ARG A 200 -1.67 5.29 -5.64
C ARG A 200 -0.45 4.85 -4.84
N PHE A 201 0.06 3.67 -5.11
CA PHE A 201 1.32 3.19 -4.53
C PHE A 201 2.52 3.56 -5.44
N PHE A 202 3.62 4.06 -4.87
CA PHE A 202 4.81 4.46 -5.63
C PHE A 202 5.93 3.44 -5.54
N GLY A 203 6.22 2.90 -4.37
CA GLY A 203 7.29 1.93 -4.20
C GLY A 203 7.66 1.67 -2.75
N TYR A 204 8.68 0.84 -2.61
CA TYR A 204 9.30 0.47 -1.35
C TYR A 204 10.70 1.06 -1.25
N GLU A 205 11.19 1.23 -0.03
CA GLU A 205 12.61 1.38 0.27
C GLU A 205 12.96 0.43 1.39
N PHE A 206 13.97 -0.40 1.16
CA PHE A 206 14.39 -1.44 2.09
C PHE A 206 15.90 -1.65 1.95
N HIS A 207 16.52 -2.05 3.05
CA HIS A 207 17.95 -2.25 3.12
C HIS A 207 18.24 -3.61 3.76
N ASP A 208 19.36 -4.21 3.36
CA ASP A 208 19.85 -5.39 4.05
C ASP A 208 20.18 -5.04 5.50
N ARG A 209 19.82 -5.95 6.40
CA ARG A 209 20.03 -5.77 7.82
C ARG A 209 21.49 -5.99 8.16
N HIS A 210 22.01 -5.23 9.11
CA HIS A 210 23.31 -5.54 9.65
C HIS A 210 23.24 -6.90 10.36
N VAL A 211 24.31 -7.70 10.24
CA VAL A 211 24.35 -9.05 10.80
C VAL A 211 24.10 -9.06 12.33
N SER A 212 24.51 -8.01 13.05
CA SER A 212 24.21 -7.86 14.49
C SER A 212 22.71 -7.80 14.77
N ASP A 213 21.94 -7.13 13.91
CA ASP A 213 20.49 -7.00 14.08
C ASP A 213 19.81 -8.34 13.84
N VAL A 214 20.30 -9.09 12.85
CA VAL A 214 19.85 -10.46 12.56
C VAL A 214 20.11 -11.37 13.75
N ILE A 215 21.33 -11.36 14.31
CA ILE A 215 21.69 -12.11 15.52
C ILE A 215 20.78 -11.71 16.69
N GLY A 216 20.55 -10.42 16.90
CA GLY A 216 19.66 -9.93 17.96
C GLY A 216 18.23 -10.44 17.83
N THR A 217 17.67 -10.46 16.61
CA THR A 217 16.34 -11.03 16.35
C THR A 217 16.32 -12.55 16.56
N LEU A 218 17.34 -13.26 16.06
CA LEU A 218 17.44 -14.71 16.23
C LEU A 218 17.56 -15.11 17.70
N GLY A 219 18.32 -14.34 18.49
CA GLY A 219 18.44 -14.53 19.94
C GLY A 219 17.09 -14.34 20.65
N ARG A 220 16.37 -13.24 20.37
CA ARG A 220 15.01 -13.03 20.91
C ARG A 220 14.06 -14.15 20.52
N ARG A 221 14.10 -14.60 19.26
CA ARG A 221 13.27 -15.72 18.79
C ARG A 221 13.57 -17.02 19.55
N CYS A 222 14.83 -17.32 19.83
CA CYS A 222 15.20 -18.47 20.66
C CYS A 222 14.59 -18.36 22.07
N ASP A 223 14.67 -17.17 22.69
CA ASP A 223 14.09 -16.90 24.00
C ASP A 223 12.56 -17.04 23.99
N ASP A 224 11.89 -16.50 22.96
CA ASP A 224 10.45 -16.57 22.80
C ASP A 224 9.97 -18.01 22.62
N ILE A 225 10.61 -18.79 21.76
CA ILE A 225 10.31 -20.22 21.58
C ILE A 225 10.50 -20.96 22.91
N PHE A 226 11.61 -20.70 23.60
CA PHE A 226 11.91 -21.37 24.86
C PHE A 226 10.83 -21.09 25.93
N ARG A 227 10.39 -19.83 26.05
CA ARG A 227 9.41 -19.38 27.06
C ARG A 227 7.96 -19.71 26.71
N THR A 228 7.62 -19.78 25.43
CA THR A 228 6.23 -20.01 24.99
C THR A 228 5.74 -21.40 25.37
N VAL A 229 4.52 -21.48 25.89
CA VAL A 229 3.83 -22.73 26.17
C VAL A 229 2.97 -23.16 24.99
N VAL A 230 2.79 -24.47 24.81
CA VAL A 230 1.85 -24.98 23.81
C VAL A 230 0.45 -24.86 24.37
N GLU A 231 -0.44 -24.25 23.61
CA GLU A 231 -1.84 -24.12 23.95
C GLU A 231 -2.63 -25.25 23.34
N THR A 232 -3.59 -25.79 24.09
CA THR A 232 -4.45 -26.86 23.62
C THR A 232 -5.89 -26.40 23.67
N ARG A 233 -6.57 -26.42 22.52
CA ARG A 233 -7.95 -25.94 22.36
C ARG A 233 -8.82 -27.05 21.77
N THR A 234 -10.09 -27.09 22.12
CA THR A 234 -11.05 -28.03 21.49
C THR A 234 -11.60 -27.41 20.21
N ASP A 235 -11.47 -28.13 19.10
CA ASP A 235 -12.13 -27.79 17.84
C ASP A 235 -13.60 -28.20 17.93
N HIS A 236 -14.49 -27.19 17.94
CA HIS A 236 -15.93 -27.39 18.06
C HIS A 236 -16.58 -28.03 16.82
N TYR A 237 -15.93 -28.01 15.65
CA TYR A 237 -16.45 -28.63 14.43
C TYR A 237 -16.21 -30.13 14.38
N TYR A 238 -15.03 -30.57 14.81
CA TYR A 238 -14.62 -31.98 14.71
C TYR A 238 -14.55 -32.70 16.07
N GLY A 239 -14.75 -31.99 17.19
CA GLY A 239 -14.66 -32.55 18.54
C GLY A 239 -13.25 -33.02 18.92
N ARG A 240 -12.23 -32.54 18.21
CA ARG A 240 -10.83 -32.93 18.39
C ARG A 240 -10.06 -31.89 19.18
N THR A 241 -8.96 -32.32 19.76
CA THR A 241 -8.06 -31.44 20.48
C THR A 241 -7.00 -30.91 19.53
N VAL A 242 -6.82 -29.60 19.44
CA VAL A 242 -5.84 -28.95 18.56
C VAL A 242 -4.78 -28.29 19.42
N SER A 243 -3.52 -28.59 19.13
CA SER A 243 -2.38 -27.95 19.78
C SER A 243 -1.85 -26.80 18.93
N TYR A 244 -1.66 -25.65 19.55
CA TYR A 244 -1.15 -24.41 18.98
C TYR A 244 0.18 -24.04 19.63
N PHE A 245 1.14 -23.63 18.82
CA PHE A 245 2.41 -23.10 19.30
C PHE A 245 2.77 -21.84 18.51
N MET A 246 2.92 -20.71 19.22
CA MET A 246 3.18 -19.39 18.61
C MET A 246 2.17 -19.05 17.49
N ASP A 247 0.88 -19.24 17.78
CA ASP A 247 -0.27 -19.03 16.89
C ASP A 247 -0.38 -19.97 15.68
N GLU A 248 0.49 -20.98 15.58
CA GLU A 248 0.45 -21.98 14.52
C GLU A 248 -0.07 -23.33 15.03
N ILE A 249 -0.90 -23.99 14.24
CA ILE A 249 -1.34 -25.36 14.52
C ILE A 249 -0.13 -26.29 14.38
N ILE A 250 0.20 -27.02 15.44
CA ILE A 250 1.25 -28.05 15.41
C ILE A 250 0.69 -29.47 15.25
N GLY A 251 -0.61 -29.66 15.48
CA GLY A 251 -1.30 -30.93 15.20
C GLY A 251 -2.56 -31.16 16.02
N TYR A 252 -3.25 -32.25 15.69
CA TYR A 252 -4.46 -32.74 16.36
C TYR A 252 -4.13 -33.91 17.28
N ASP A 253 -4.77 -33.94 18.44
CA ASP A 253 -4.75 -35.04 19.41
C ASP A 253 -3.32 -35.52 19.76
N LEU A 254 -2.38 -34.57 19.83
CA LEU A 254 -0.97 -34.85 20.09
C LEU A 254 -0.75 -35.31 21.53
N SER A 255 0.13 -36.29 21.70
CA SER A 255 0.64 -36.67 23.03
C SER A 255 1.57 -35.58 23.59
N HIS A 256 1.76 -35.59 24.92
CA HIS A 256 2.71 -34.68 25.58
C HIS A 256 4.14 -34.79 24.98
N GLU A 257 4.55 -36.00 24.59
CA GLU A 257 5.85 -36.22 23.96
C GLU A 257 5.91 -35.61 22.55
N GLN A 258 4.88 -35.79 21.74
CA GLN A 258 4.82 -35.19 20.40
C GLN A 258 4.81 -33.65 20.46
N VAL A 259 4.13 -33.09 21.46
CA VAL A 259 4.13 -31.64 21.72
C VAL A 259 5.53 -31.15 22.09
N ARG A 260 6.21 -31.85 23.02
CA ARG A 260 7.57 -31.51 23.43
C ARG A 260 8.55 -31.60 22.25
N ASP A 261 8.45 -32.66 21.46
CA ASP A 261 9.33 -32.90 20.32
C ASP A 261 9.12 -31.85 19.21
N ALA A 262 7.87 -31.44 18.97
CA ALA A 262 7.55 -30.35 18.03
C ALA A 262 8.18 -29.02 18.47
N LYS A 263 8.09 -28.69 19.77
CA LYS A 263 8.71 -27.49 20.33
C LYS A 263 10.24 -27.56 20.25
N GLU A 264 10.84 -28.69 20.64
CA GLU A 264 12.30 -28.87 20.63
C GLU A 264 12.86 -28.82 19.21
N CYS A 265 12.15 -29.38 18.22
CA CYS A 265 12.54 -29.29 16.82
C CYS A 265 12.64 -27.83 16.34
N ARG A 266 11.64 -26.99 16.68
CA ARG A 266 11.63 -25.56 16.35
C ARG A 266 12.73 -24.79 17.08
N LEU A 267 12.97 -25.09 18.35
CA LEU A 267 14.04 -24.46 19.14
C LEU A 267 15.42 -24.80 18.58
N ARG A 268 15.67 -26.08 18.26
CA ARG A 268 16.92 -26.53 17.65
C ARG A 268 17.19 -25.80 16.34
N LYS A 269 16.20 -25.70 15.46
CA LYS A 269 16.36 -24.98 14.19
C LYS A 269 16.71 -23.51 14.40
N ALA A 270 16.01 -22.82 15.32
CA ALA A 270 16.28 -21.43 15.63
C ALA A 270 17.70 -21.22 16.21
N ARG A 271 18.18 -22.16 17.03
CA ARG A 271 19.56 -22.14 17.56
C ARG A 271 20.61 -22.36 16.48
N GLU A 272 20.36 -23.30 15.56
CA GLU A 272 21.25 -23.52 14.41
C GLU A 272 21.40 -22.25 13.56
N ASP A 273 20.29 -21.57 13.26
CA ASP A 273 20.30 -20.31 12.51
C ASP A 273 21.05 -19.20 13.27
N TYR A 274 20.85 -19.12 14.59
CA TYR A 274 21.56 -18.18 15.47
C TYR A 274 23.07 -18.43 15.48
N ASP A 275 23.48 -19.68 15.68
CA ASP A 275 24.88 -20.09 15.75
C ASP A 275 25.60 -19.85 14.42
N GLU A 276 24.92 -20.12 13.29
CA GLU A 276 25.45 -19.84 11.95
C GLU A 276 25.67 -18.33 11.73
N ALA A 277 24.67 -17.51 12.06
CA ALA A 277 24.78 -16.05 11.94
C ALA A 277 25.89 -15.48 12.85
N LEU A 278 26.00 -15.99 14.08
CA LEU A 278 27.04 -15.59 15.03
C LEU A 278 28.44 -15.98 14.56
N ALA A 279 28.59 -17.20 14.02
CA ALA A 279 29.85 -17.65 13.44
C ALA A 279 30.27 -16.77 12.24
N TYR A 280 29.32 -16.41 11.38
CA TYR A 280 29.57 -15.51 10.25
C TYR A 280 29.99 -14.10 10.71
N TYR A 281 29.33 -13.55 11.74
CA TYR A 281 29.72 -12.27 12.33
C TYR A 281 31.15 -12.27 12.85
N HIS A 282 31.53 -13.29 13.63
CA HIS A 282 32.90 -13.42 14.12
C HIS A 282 33.93 -13.64 12.99
N TRP A 283 33.52 -14.28 11.89
CA TRP A 283 34.36 -14.39 10.69
C TRP A 283 34.59 -13.01 10.04
N LEU A 284 33.56 -12.17 9.94
CA LEU A 284 33.69 -10.79 9.42
C LEU A 284 34.62 -9.94 10.30
N GLU A 285 34.47 -10.00 11.62
CA GLU A 285 35.33 -9.28 12.57
C GLU A 285 36.81 -9.65 12.41
N LYS A 286 37.11 -10.93 12.24
CA LYS A 286 38.49 -11.42 12.11
C LYS A 286 39.15 -11.09 10.77
N ASN A 287 38.37 -10.98 9.69
CA ASN A 287 38.91 -10.84 8.33
C ASN A 287 38.89 -9.40 7.79
N GLY A 288 38.50 -8.40 8.59
CA GLY A 288 38.66 -6.99 8.22
C GLY A 288 37.81 -6.52 7.03
N ASN A 289 36.81 -7.30 6.62
CA ASN A 289 35.85 -6.93 5.59
C ASN A 289 34.82 -5.94 6.19
N GLY A 290 35.28 -4.70 6.42
CA GLY A 290 34.52 -3.49 6.74
C GLY A 290 33.20 -3.70 7.47
N ILE A 291 33.22 -3.64 8.80
CA ILE A 291 32.02 -3.37 9.61
C ILE A 291 31.88 -1.84 9.64
N PRO A 292 30.94 -1.21 8.91
CA PRO A 292 30.57 0.15 9.26
C PRO A 292 29.95 0.08 10.65
N GLN A 293 30.69 0.55 11.66
CA GLN A 293 30.16 0.73 13.00
C GLN A 293 28.96 1.66 12.91
N ASN A 294 27.83 1.25 13.49
CA ASN A 294 26.70 2.12 13.74
C ASN A 294 27.08 3.10 14.86
N THR A 295 27.92 4.10 14.56
CA THR A 295 28.18 5.22 15.46
C THR A 295 27.21 6.35 15.17
N GLU A 296 25.96 6.16 15.57
CA GLU A 296 25.12 7.26 16.04
C GLU A 296 25.07 7.19 17.56
N GLN A 297 26.02 7.84 18.22
CA GLN A 297 25.86 8.63 19.44
C GLN A 297 27.24 9.06 19.95
N GLU A 298 27.29 10.27 20.50
CA GLU A 298 28.44 10.91 21.18
C GLU A 298 29.52 11.58 20.31
N LYS A 299 29.18 12.75 19.74
CA LYS A 299 30.02 13.96 19.86
C LYS A 299 29.17 15.23 19.95
N GLN A 300 28.57 15.44 21.13
CA GLN A 300 28.37 16.78 21.68
C GLN A 300 29.16 16.85 22.99
N SER A 301 30.41 17.30 22.90
CA SER A 301 31.17 17.96 23.97
C SER A 301 32.59 18.21 23.46
N GLN A 302 32.80 19.36 22.82
CA GLN A 302 33.92 20.28 23.03
C GLN A 302 33.70 21.54 22.20
#